data_AF-A0A9P0E8K9-F1
#
_entry.id   AF-A0A9P0E8K9-F1
#
_cell.length_a   1.000
_cell.length_b   1.000
_cell.length_c   1.000
_cell.angle_alpha   90.00
_cell.angle_beta   90.00
_cell.angle_gamma   90.00
#
_symmetry.space_group_name_H-M   'P 1'
#
loop_
_entity.id
_entity.type
_entity.pdbx_description
1 polymer ?
#
loop_
_entity_poly.entity_id
_entity_poly.type
_entity_poly.pdbx_seq_one_letter_code
_entity_poly.pdbx_strand_id
1 'polypeptide(L)'
;MIFQFKNMLFFFFCENMMFGNTFKFLSDLFQHGIIQSGSAFCDWAVDLNPVTTARGISKFANCTGTDQELATCLRNLTAYDILQAHQKYLRSVIVQDRMVVNGKLGGNHAVVQTAGSKKFLVEHPKDSYKKGDFQHIPTMIGMTKHEGTFFLGNVYDFLAESNIFMNNTEFLKNDLVNTILLFSGIIDTSGSLTDVFTYKFFSKDQLGDFKAMTPGLIDLCGMTLLKSCILQVAKKQFSRAPTYLYSFNFLGHLTKFGYGEAVDYPFSGGVAHSDDLVYLFPMDNGTLNEIEMTIAYRMVKLWTNFAAKGNPNPIPDTVWKPMDSSYGPYLRIDTHITQRYDISCEFNITVEEGLGEVEIWESASAGHINPSFQIIIFLLSLFIV
;
A
#
# COMPACT_ATOMS: atom_id res chain seq x y z
N MET A 1 -6.14 12.96 8.59
CA MET A 1 -7.24 13.89 8.90
C MET A 1 -8.52 13.06 9.07
N ILE A 2 -9.09 12.96 10.27
CA ILE A 2 -10.29 12.14 10.53
C ILE A 2 -11.53 12.96 10.17
N PHE A 3 -12.21 12.63 9.07
CA PHE A 3 -13.54 13.16 8.79
C PHE A 3 -14.59 12.25 9.42
N GLN A 4 -15.15 12.67 10.55
CA GLN A 4 -16.26 12.00 11.19
C GLN A 4 -17.58 12.49 10.57
N PHE A 5 -18.15 11.74 9.63
CA PHE A 5 -19.56 11.88 9.29
C PHE A 5 -20.38 11.11 10.32
N LYS A 6 -21.37 11.78 10.93
CA LYS A 6 -22.34 11.15 11.85
C LYS A 6 -22.92 9.90 11.17
N ASN A 7 -22.55 8.73 11.69
CA ASN A 7 -22.98 7.37 11.30
C ASN A 7 -22.13 6.60 10.28
N MET A 8 -20.93 7.06 9.89
CA MET A 8 -19.94 6.24 9.17
C MET A 8 -18.54 6.46 9.76
N LEU A 9 -17.99 5.43 10.40
CA LEU A 9 -16.54 5.37 10.67
C LEU A 9 -15.85 4.89 9.38
N PHE A 10 -15.25 5.82 8.64
CA PHE A 10 -14.18 5.47 7.71
C PHE A 10 -12.87 5.43 8.50
N PHE A 11 -12.26 4.25 8.62
CA PHE A 11 -10.86 4.17 9.01
C PHE A 11 -10.00 4.52 7.79
N PHE A 12 -9.65 5.80 7.68
CA PHE A 12 -8.50 6.25 6.87
C PHE A 12 -7.23 6.02 7.67
N PHE A 13 -6.91 4.74 7.84
CA PHE A 13 -5.58 4.25 8.04
C PHE A 13 -5.47 3.09 7.04
N CYS A 14 -4.32 2.90 6.40
CA CYS A 14 -4.08 1.75 5.51
C CYS A 14 -4.26 0.38 6.25
N GLU A 15 -4.60 0.42 7.54
CA GLU A 15 -5.08 -0.67 8.38
C GLU A 15 -6.62 -0.82 8.34
N ASN A 16 -7.23 -1.09 7.17
CA ASN A 16 -8.57 -1.67 7.12
C ASN A 16 -8.49 -3.17 7.45
N MET A 17 -8.29 -3.44 8.73
CA MET A 17 -8.26 -4.80 9.25
C MET A 17 -9.70 -5.21 9.60
N MET A 18 -10.32 -6.02 8.75
CA MET A 18 -11.57 -6.71 9.08
C MET A 18 -11.23 -7.87 10.01
N PHE A 19 -11.20 -7.59 11.32
CA PHE A 19 -10.80 -8.54 12.36
C PHE A 19 -11.93 -9.50 12.75
N GLY A 20 -11.63 -10.54 13.54
CA GLY A 20 -12.61 -11.52 14.04
C GLY A 20 -13.11 -11.39 15.45
N ASN A 21 -13.69 -12.47 15.95
CA ASN A 21 -14.15 -12.58 17.34
C ASN A 21 -13.01 -12.55 18.36
N THR A 22 -11.76 -12.51 17.89
CA THR A 22 -10.60 -11.99 18.63
C THR A 22 -10.85 -10.58 19.20
N PHE A 23 -11.83 -9.86 18.63
CA PHE A 23 -12.42 -8.63 19.13
C PHE A 23 -13.87 -8.82 19.55
N LYS A 24 -14.09 -9.41 20.72
CA LYS A 24 -15.43 -9.46 21.33
C LYS A 24 -16.05 -8.08 21.59
N PHE A 25 -15.25 -7.00 21.48
CA PHE A 25 -15.69 -5.61 21.62
C PHE A 25 -16.08 -4.92 20.30
N LEU A 26 -15.73 -5.48 19.13
CA LEU A 26 -16.06 -4.90 17.82
C LEU A 26 -17.19 -5.65 17.08
N SER A 27 -17.57 -6.84 17.58
CA SER A 27 -18.75 -7.54 17.04
C SER A 27 -19.96 -6.62 17.09
N ASP A 28 -20.67 -6.52 15.96
CA ASP A 28 -21.89 -5.75 15.77
C ASP A 28 -21.76 -4.20 15.75
N LEU A 29 -20.54 -3.64 15.73
CA LEU A 29 -20.36 -2.18 15.63
C LEU A 29 -20.58 -1.62 14.22
N PHE A 30 -20.34 -2.43 13.20
CA PHE A 30 -20.52 -2.08 11.79
C PHE A 30 -21.05 -3.29 11.01
N GLN A 31 -21.73 -3.00 9.89
CA GLN A 31 -22.43 -4.03 9.12
C GLN A 31 -21.80 -4.27 7.75
N HIS A 32 -20.92 -3.37 7.28
CA HIS A 32 -20.23 -3.45 5.99
C HIS A 32 -18.78 -2.95 6.13
N GLY A 33 -17.87 -3.43 5.29
CA GLY A 33 -16.48 -2.96 5.24
C GLY A 33 -16.05 -2.53 3.83
N ILE A 34 -15.30 -1.44 3.70
CA ILE A 34 -14.64 -1.02 2.45
C ILE A 34 -13.13 -1.04 2.70
N ILE A 35 -12.40 -1.84 1.93
CA ILE A 35 -10.96 -2.04 2.02
C ILE A 35 -10.30 -1.49 0.75
N GLN A 36 -9.64 -0.34 0.84
CA GLN A 36 -9.00 0.31 -0.32
C GLN A 36 -7.48 0.20 -0.20
N SER A 37 -6.84 -0.47 -1.15
CA SER A 37 -5.38 -0.45 -1.36
C SER A 37 -4.51 -0.83 -0.15
N GLY A 38 -5.03 -1.65 0.77
CA GLY A 38 -4.27 -2.10 1.94
C GLY A 38 -5.03 -3.19 2.71
N SER A 39 -4.32 -4.05 3.45
CA SER A 39 -4.97 -5.10 4.23
C SER A 39 -4.12 -5.59 5.39
N ALA A 40 -4.77 -6.21 6.38
CA ALA A 40 -4.10 -6.87 7.51
C ALA A 40 -3.15 -8.02 7.12
N PHE A 41 -3.17 -8.45 5.85
CA PHE A 41 -2.29 -9.51 5.33
C PHE A 41 -1.00 -8.96 4.72
N CYS A 42 -0.92 -7.65 4.49
CA CYS A 42 0.27 -7.03 3.95
C CYS A 42 1.38 -7.07 4.99
N ASP A 43 2.61 -7.29 4.53
CA ASP A 43 3.74 -7.59 5.40
C ASP A 43 4.29 -6.35 6.12
N TRP A 44 3.81 -5.16 5.76
CA TRP A 44 4.00 -3.90 6.48
C TRP A 44 2.94 -3.64 7.56
N ALA A 45 1.86 -4.43 7.65
CA ALA A 45 0.71 -4.10 8.50
C ALA A 45 0.90 -4.46 9.98
N VAL A 46 1.78 -5.42 10.31
CA VAL A 46 2.01 -5.88 11.68
C VAL A 46 3.50 -5.91 11.98
N ASP A 47 3.92 -5.24 13.05
CA ASP A 47 5.27 -5.39 13.59
C ASP A 47 5.39 -6.73 14.32
N LEU A 48 6.25 -7.59 13.79
CA LEU A 48 6.51 -8.93 14.32
C LEU A 48 7.42 -8.92 15.56
N ASN A 49 8.17 -7.84 15.78
CA ASN A 49 9.21 -7.74 16.81
C ASN A 49 9.12 -6.42 17.62
N PRO A 50 7.95 -6.02 18.14
CA PRO A 50 7.72 -4.66 18.66
C PRO A 50 8.60 -4.26 19.84
N VAL A 51 8.99 -5.22 20.70
CA VAL A 51 9.91 -4.95 21.82
C VAL A 51 11.33 -4.66 21.31
N THR A 52 11.80 -5.42 20.33
CA THR A 52 13.10 -5.18 19.69
C THR A 52 13.09 -3.83 18.98
N THR A 53 12.01 -3.52 18.25
CA THR A 53 11.80 -2.22 17.60
C THR A 53 11.84 -1.08 18.60
N ALA A 54 11.06 -1.16 19.69
CA ALA A 54 11.01 -0.13 20.73
C ALA A 54 12.37 0.09 21.40
N ARG A 55 13.13 -0.98 21.68
CA ARG A 55 14.51 -0.88 22.19
C ARG A 55 15.45 -0.22 21.18
N GLY A 56 15.27 -0.51 19.88
CA GLY A 56 16.02 0.12 18.80
C GLY A 56 15.78 1.62 18.73
N ILE A 57 14.52 2.05 18.70
CA ILE A 57 14.11 3.46 18.73
C ILE A 57 14.66 4.16 19.98
N SER A 58 14.56 3.50 21.14
CA SER A 58 15.05 4.05 22.41
C SER A 58 16.54 4.40 22.38
N LYS A 59 17.37 3.62 21.68
CA LYS A 59 18.80 3.94 21.50
C LYS A 59 19.01 5.26 20.77
N PHE A 60 18.24 5.51 19.71
CA PHE A 60 18.30 6.77 18.96
C PHE A 60 17.67 7.96 19.71
N ALA A 61 16.81 7.67 20.69
CA ALA A 61 16.23 8.63 21.61
C ALA A 61 17.10 8.93 22.85
N ASN A 62 18.30 8.33 22.94
CA ASN A 62 19.18 8.38 24.12
C ASN A 62 18.53 7.88 25.43
N CYS A 63 17.53 7.00 25.32
CA CYS A 63 16.94 6.30 26.46
C CYS A 63 17.72 5.01 26.75
N THR A 64 18.02 4.75 28.02
CA THR A 64 18.77 3.57 28.48
C THR A 64 18.10 2.91 29.68
N GLY A 65 18.45 1.64 29.93
CA GLY A 65 17.92 0.86 31.03
C GLY A 65 17.02 -0.30 30.60
N THR A 66 16.21 -0.77 31.55
CA THR A 66 15.18 -1.81 31.40
C THR A 66 14.01 -1.31 30.54
N ASP A 67 13.17 -2.22 30.02
CA ASP A 67 12.00 -1.85 29.20
C ASP A 67 11.07 -0.83 29.88
N GLN A 68 10.94 -0.90 31.20
CA GLN A 68 10.16 0.05 31.99
C GLN A 68 10.80 1.44 32.04
N GLU A 69 12.12 1.51 32.19
CA GLU A 69 12.88 2.77 32.16
C GLU A 69 12.86 3.39 30.76
N LEU A 70 13.01 2.57 29.71
CA LEU A 70 12.86 3.01 28.32
C LEU A 70 11.47 3.62 28.08
N ALA A 71 10.40 2.91 28.48
CA ALA A 71 9.03 3.40 28.33
C ALA A 71 8.78 4.70 29.11
N THR A 72 9.40 4.85 30.28
CA THR A 72 9.30 6.07 31.10
C THR A 72 10.05 7.23 30.43
N CYS A 73 11.26 6.98 29.95
CA CYS A 73 12.06 7.96 29.21
C CYS A 73 11.34 8.45 27.94
N LEU A 74 10.87 7.52 27.10
CA LEU A 74 10.14 7.86 25.87
C LEU A 74 8.88 8.70 26.15
N ARG A 75 8.14 8.42 27.23
CA ARG A 75 6.95 9.22 27.62
C ARG A 75 7.29 10.65 28.05
N ASN A 76 8.53 10.91 28.45
CA ASN A 76 9.00 12.24 28.85
C ASN A 76 9.57 13.06 27.69
N LEU A 77 9.75 12.46 26.50
CA LEU A 77 10.20 13.15 25.31
C LEU A 77 9.07 13.86 24.60
N THR A 78 9.41 14.86 23.78
CA THR A 78 8.43 15.46 22.87
C THR A 78 8.08 14.51 21.75
N ALA A 79 6.90 14.65 21.16
CA ALA A 79 6.51 13.87 19.98
C ALA A 79 7.52 14.05 18.83
N TYR A 80 8.06 15.26 18.66
CA TYR A 80 9.08 15.54 17.65
C TYR A 80 10.36 14.72 17.89
N ASP A 81 10.85 14.66 19.13
CA ASP A 81 12.06 13.90 19.45
C ASP A 81 11.87 12.39 19.23
N ILE A 82 10.68 11.88 19.55
CA ILE A 82 10.32 10.47 19.28
C ILE A 82 10.31 10.20 17.77
N LEU A 83 9.70 11.08 16.98
CA LEU A 83 9.66 10.97 15.52
C LEU A 83 11.08 11.02 14.92
N GLN A 84 11.94 11.92 15.41
CA GLN A 84 13.34 11.99 14.97
C GLN A 84 14.13 10.71 15.32
N ALA A 85 13.94 10.16 16.52
CA ALA A 85 14.58 8.92 16.93
C ALA A 85 14.09 7.73 16.08
N HIS A 86 12.78 7.65 15.84
CA HIS A 86 12.16 6.63 15.01
C HIS A 86 12.63 6.71 13.57
N GLN A 87 12.70 7.91 12.99
CA GLN A 87 13.24 8.14 11.64
C GLN A 87 14.68 7.66 11.50
N LYS A 88 15.56 7.98 12.46
CA LYS A 88 16.95 7.49 12.48
C LYS A 88 17.02 5.97 12.61
N TYR A 89 16.14 5.39 13.42
CA TYR A 89 16.03 3.95 13.57
C TYR A 89 15.66 3.26 12.26
N LEU A 90 14.58 3.68 11.60
CA LEU A 90 14.15 3.07 10.33
C LEU A 90 15.24 3.19 9.27
N ARG A 91 15.87 4.36 9.12
CA ARG A 91 17.02 4.56 8.21
C ARG A 91 18.13 3.56 8.49
N SER A 92 18.49 3.37 9.76
CA SER A 92 19.55 2.43 10.15
C SER A 92 19.21 0.98 9.81
N VAL A 93 17.96 0.57 10.00
CA VAL A 93 17.49 -0.78 9.69
C VAL A 93 17.44 -1.00 8.19
N ILE A 94 16.90 -0.06 7.41
CA ILE A 94 16.80 -0.18 5.94
C ILE A 94 18.20 -0.29 5.32
N VAL A 95 19.17 0.52 5.77
CA VAL A 95 20.55 0.44 5.25
C VAL A 95 21.23 -0.88 5.61
N GLN A 96 20.97 -1.42 6.81
CA GLN A 96 21.60 -2.66 7.29
C GLN A 96 20.95 -3.92 6.72
N ASP A 97 19.63 -4.01 6.82
CA ASP A 97 18.85 -5.20 6.52
C ASP A 97 18.37 -5.20 5.05
N ARG A 98 18.32 -4.04 4.39
CA ARG A 98 17.81 -3.83 3.00
C ARG A 98 16.36 -4.27 2.77
N MET A 99 15.62 -4.51 3.85
CA MET A 99 14.22 -4.91 3.85
C MET A 99 13.37 -3.77 4.39
N VAL A 100 12.21 -3.49 3.78
CA VAL A 100 11.23 -2.51 4.30
C VAL A 100 10.02 -3.14 5.00
N VAL A 101 9.87 -4.46 4.89
CA VAL A 101 8.78 -5.23 5.53
C VAL A 101 9.31 -6.54 6.12
N ASN A 102 8.49 -7.24 6.92
CA ASN A 102 8.85 -8.53 7.58
C ASN A 102 10.15 -8.52 8.40
N GLY A 103 10.66 -7.35 8.77
CA GLY A 103 11.97 -7.17 9.39
C GLY A 103 11.91 -6.59 10.80
N LYS A 104 12.87 -5.74 11.11
CA LYS A 104 12.92 -4.94 12.35
C LYS A 104 12.23 -3.58 12.19
N LEU A 105 11.43 -3.39 11.14
CA LEU A 105 10.73 -2.14 10.90
C LEU A 105 9.38 -2.16 11.60
N GLY A 106 9.11 -1.08 12.31
CA GLY A 106 7.89 -0.93 13.11
C GLY A 106 8.02 0.27 14.04
N GLY A 107 7.26 0.25 15.14
CA GLY A 107 7.07 1.43 15.99
C GLY A 107 5.90 2.32 15.55
N ASN A 108 5.36 2.06 14.36
CA ASN A 108 4.19 2.71 13.76
C ASN A 108 3.19 1.70 13.16
N HIS A 109 3.38 0.39 13.38
CA HIS A 109 2.47 -0.65 12.89
C HIS A 109 1.64 -1.25 14.03
N ALA A 110 0.55 -1.93 13.70
CA ALA A 110 -0.16 -2.76 14.66
C ALA A 110 0.75 -3.85 15.29
N VAL A 111 0.47 -4.20 16.55
CA VAL A 111 1.26 -5.19 17.30
C VAL A 111 0.36 -6.25 17.91
N VAL A 112 0.82 -7.50 17.92
CA VAL A 112 0.16 -8.56 18.68
C VAL A 112 0.44 -8.37 20.17
N GLN A 113 -0.61 -8.05 20.94
CA GLN A 113 -0.52 -7.64 22.34
C GLN A 113 -0.44 -8.84 23.28
N THR A 114 0.75 -9.05 23.84
CA THR A 114 0.99 -10.08 24.87
C THR A 114 0.66 -9.59 26.28
N ALA A 115 0.69 -8.28 26.52
CA ALA A 115 0.46 -7.64 27.83
C ALA A 115 -0.66 -6.57 27.79
N GLY A 116 -1.01 -6.03 28.97
CA GLY A 116 -2.05 -5.02 29.15
C GLY A 116 -3.45 -5.58 29.41
N SER A 117 -4.29 -4.82 30.11
CA SER A 117 -5.67 -5.20 30.45
C SER A 117 -6.65 -5.02 29.28
N LYS A 118 -6.36 -4.09 28.38
CA LYS A 118 -7.11 -3.87 27.12
C LYS A 118 -6.26 -4.36 25.96
N LYS A 119 -6.72 -5.42 25.30
CA LYS A 119 -6.09 -5.97 24.11
C LYS A 119 -7.02 -5.79 22.92
N PHE A 120 -6.47 -5.15 21.90
CA PHE A 120 -7.02 -5.00 20.57
C PHE A 120 -6.59 -6.25 19.78
N LEU A 121 -5.38 -6.30 19.25
CA LEU A 121 -4.89 -7.43 18.45
C LEU A 121 -4.21 -8.47 19.35
N VAL A 122 -4.77 -9.68 19.48
CA VAL A 122 -4.23 -10.74 20.37
C VAL A 122 -3.54 -11.89 19.63
N GLU A 123 -3.66 -11.95 18.30
CA GLU A 123 -2.95 -12.88 17.43
C GLU A 123 -2.74 -12.24 16.05
N HIS A 124 -1.93 -12.88 15.20
CA HIS A 124 -1.69 -12.38 13.85
C HIS A 124 -2.97 -12.50 12.99
N PRO A 125 -3.38 -11.47 12.21
CA PRO A 125 -4.62 -11.50 11.41
C PRO A 125 -4.73 -12.70 10.47
N LYS A 126 -3.63 -13.08 9.81
CA LYS A 126 -3.56 -14.31 8.98
C LYS A 126 -4.04 -15.57 9.74
N ASP A 127 -3.83 -15.67 11.05
CA ASP A 127 -4.25 -16.83 11.85
C ASP A 127 -5.74 -16.77 12.22
N SER A 128 -6.28 -15.59 12.54
CA SER A 128 -7.72 -15.41 12.78
C SER A 128 -8.51 -15.78 11.53
N TYR A 129 -8.06 -15.34 10.36
CA TYR A 129 -8.65 -15.71 9.07
C TYR A 129 -8.57 -17.21 8.76
N LYS A 130 -7.46 -17.90 9.10
CA LYS A 130 -7.35 -19.37 8.96
C LYS A 130 -8.36 -20.10 9.83
N LYS A 131 -8.61 -19.61 11.04
CA LYS A 131 -9.58 -20.18 11.99
C LYS A 131 -11.03 -19.88 11.61
N GLY A 132 -11.27 -19.01 10.63
CA GLY A 132 -12.60 -18.48 10.33
C GLY A 132 -13.06 -17.43 11.34
N ASP A 133 -12.17 -17.02 12.24
CA ASP A 133 -12.40 -16.00 13.24
C ASP A 133 -12.14 -14.61 12.63
N PHE A 134 -13.07 -14.14 11.81
CA PHE A 134 -13.12 -12.79 11.21
C PHE A 134 -14.59 -12.37 11.06
N GLN A 135 -14.88 -11.06 10.96
CA GLN A 135 -16.24 -10.59 10.69
C GLN A 135 -16.70 -11.05 9.30
N HIS A 136 -17.84 -11.77 9.23
CA HIS A 136 -18.45 -12.27 8.00
C HIS A 136 -19.50 -11.29 7.49
N ILE A 137 -19.05 -10.11 7.06
CA ILE A 137 -19.94 -9.03 6.60
C ILE A 137 -19.69 -8.71 5.13
N PRO A 138 -20.69 -8.14 4.42
CA PRO A 138 -20.47 -7.65 3.07
C PRO A 138 -19.26 -6.72 2.99
N THR A 139 -18.42 -6.94 1.99
CA THR A 139 -17.15 -6.24 1.84
C THR A 139 -17.01 -5.68 0.43
N MET A 140 -16.56 -4.43 0.30
CA MET A 140 -15.97 -3.91 -0.93
C MET A 140 -14.46 -3.89 -0.75
N ILE A 141 -13.70 -4.37 -1.72
CA ILE A 141 -12.24 -4.46 -1.63
C ILE A 141 -11.61 -4.18 -2.99
N GLY A 142 -10.49 -3.47 -3.04
CA GLY A 142 -9.83 -3.21 -4.31
C GLY A 142 -8.50 -2.50 -4.20
N MET A 143 -7.99 -2.14 -5.38
CA MET A 143 -6.65 -1.60 -5.61
C MET A 143 -6.66 -0.63 -6.79
N THR A 144 -5.62 0.18 -6.93
CA THR A 144 -5.38 0.99 -8.14
C THR A 144 -4.57 0.22 -9.18
N LYS A 145 -4.62 0.68 -10.44
CA LYS A 145 -3.95 0.00 -11.57
C LYS A 145 -2.43 -0.07 -11.36
N HIS A 146 -1.80 1.00 -10.90
CA HIS A 146 -0.34 1.09 -10.77
C HIS A 146 0.12 1.26 -9.32
N GLU A 147 -0.46 0.51 -8.36
CA GLU A 147 -0.04 0.50 -6.94
C GLU A 147 1.48 0.50 -6.73
N GLY A 148 2.20 -0.23 -7.58
CA GLY A 148 3.65 -0.39 -7.44
C GLY A 148 4.46 0.85 -7.71
N THR A 149 3.91 1.92 -8.30
CA THR A 149 4.64 3.18 -8.47
C THR A 149 5.01 3.80 -7.12
N PHE A 150 4.15 3.63 -6.11
CA PHE A 150 4.44 4.06 -4.74
C PHE A 150 5.69 3.37 -4.19
N PHE A 151 5.72 2.04 -4.20
CA PHE A 151 6.85 1.28 -3.67
C PHE A 151 8.10 1.34 -4.57
N LEU A 152 7.95 1.52 -5.88
CA LEU A 152 9.09 1.74 -6.77
C LEU A 152 9.78 3.07 -6.47
N GLY A 153 9.03 4.12 -6.14
CA GLY A 153 9.60 5.39 -5.65
C GLY A 153 10.44 5.16 -4.40
N ASN A 154 9.92 4.38 -3.45
CA ASN A 154 10.67 4.01 -2.25
C ASN A 154 11.94 3.20 -2.55
N VAL A 155 11.88 2.24 -3.47
CA VAL A 155 13.07 1.50 -3.92
C VAL A 155 14.09 2.45 -4.57
N TYR A 156 13.63 3.38 -5.40
CA TYR A 156 14.50 4.34 -6.08
C TYR A 156 15.26 5.21 -5.07
N ASP A 157 14.56 5.77 -4.08
CA ASP A 157 15.18 6.56 -3.01
C ASP A 157 16.25 5.75 -2.25
N PHE A 158 15.93 4.49 -1.90
CA PHE A 158 16.87 3.59 -1.23
C PHE A 158 18.13 3.31 -2.05
N LEU A 159 17.98 3.04 -3.35
CA LEU A 159 19.12 2.78 -4.25
C LEU A 159 20.01 4.02 -4.40
N ALA A 160 19.38 5.19 -4.58
CA ALA A 160 20.08 6.47 -4.68
C ALA A 160 20.90 6.76 -3.41
N GLU A 161 20.31 6.58 -2.23
CA GLU A 161 21.00 6.80 -0.95
C GLU A 161 22.13 5.80 -0.67
N SER A 162 21.96 4.55 -1.10
CA SER A 162 22.96 3.49 -0.90
C SER A 162 24.10 3.56 -1.90
N ASN A 163 24.12 4.59 -2.77
CA ASN A 163 25.08 4.75 -3.86
C ASN A 163 25.10 3.53 -4.82
N ILE A 164 23.96 2.82 -4.91
CA ILE A 164 23.73 1.73 -5.84
C ILE A 164 23.13 2.37 -7.09
N PHE A 165 23.98 2.63 -8.08
CA PHE A 165 23.60 3.48 -9.20
C PHE A 165 22.70 2.77 -10.22
N MET A 166 21.63 3.46 -10.59
CA MET A 166 20.74 3.09 -11.70
C MET A 166 21.46 3.01 -13.05
N ASN A 167 22.65 3.60 -13.18
CA ASN A 167 23.47 3.53 -14.39
C ASN A 167 24.37 2.27 -14.43
N ASN A 168 24.32 1.41 -13.41
CA ASN A 168 25.07 0.16 -13.39
C ASN A 168 24.26 -0.95 -14.08
N THR A 169 24.48 -1.11 -15.39
CA THR A 169 23.83 -2.14 -16.22
C THR A 169 23.97 -3.55 -15.65
N GLU A 170 25.11 -3.91 -15.06
CA GLU A 170 25.33 -5.25 -14.51
C GLU A 170 24.47 -5.49 -13.27
N PHE A 171 24.37 -4.49 -12.39
CA PHE A 171 23.49 -4.54 -11.22
C PHE A 171 22.01 -4.62 -11.64
N LEU A 172 21.59 -3.75 -12.56
CA LEU A 172 20.21 -3.75 -13.07
C LEU A 172 19.81 -5.11 -13.67
N LYS A 173 20.76 -5.76 -14.35
CA LYS A 173 20.54 -7.03 -15.02
C LYS A 173 20.49 -8.23 -14.08
N ASN A 174 21.36 -8.27 -13.06
CA ASN A 174 21.55 -9.48 -12.25
C ASN A 174 21.02 -9.37 -10.82
N ASP A 175 20.98 -8.16 -10.24
CA ASP A 175 20.80 -7.97 -8.81
C ASP A 175 19.54 -7.16 -8.45
N LEU A 176 19.03 -6.32 -9.36
CA LEU A 176 17.91 -5.42 -9.05
C LEU A 176 16.64 -6.18 -8.66
N VAL A 177 16.26 -7.23 -9.40
CA VAL A 177 15.06 -8.01 -9.10
C VAL A 177 15.17 -8.65 -7.71
N ASN A 178 16.29 -9.30 -7.41
CA ASN A 178 16.53 -9.89 -6.08
C ASN A 178 16.57 -8.81 -4.99
N THR A 179 17.12 -7.63 -5.27
CA THR A 179 17.12 -6.48 -4.35
C THR A 179 15.70 -6.01 -4.04
N ILE A 180 14.81 -5.94 -5.03
CA ILE A 180 13.39 -5.58 -4.83
C ILE A 180 12.63 -6.68 -4.07
N LEU A 181 12.92 -7.95 -4.34
CA LEU A 181 12.35 -9.06 -3.56
C LEU A 181 12.77 -8.95 -2.09
N LEU A 182 14.06 -8.74 -1.81
CA LEU A 182 14.57 -8.52 -0.47
C LEU A 182 13.92 -7.29 0.18
N PHE A 183 13.83 -6.17 -0.55
CA PHE A 183 13.13 -4.97 -0.11
C PHE A 183 11.68 -5.29 0.31
N SER A 184 11.00 -6.13 -0.48
CA SER A 184 9.65 -6.66 -0.22
C SER A 184 9.59 -7.76 0.87
N GLY A 185 10.67 -8.00 1.59
CA GLY A 185 10.74 -8.99 2.66
C GLY A 185 10.82 -10.45 2.19
N ILE A 186 11.08 -10.68 0.90
CA ILE A 186 11.20 -12.00 0.28
C ILE A 186 12.68 -12.38 0.19
N ILE A 187 13.09 -13.35 1.01
CA ILE A 187 14.46 -13.87 1.01
C ILE A 187 14.53 -15.05 0.03
N ASP A 188 15.06 -14.82 -1.17
CA ASP A 188 15.21 -15.84 -2.21
C ASP A 188 16.60 -16.50 -2.15
N THR A 189 16.74 -17.53 -1.30
CA THR A 189 18.04 -18.20 -1.10
C THR A 189 18.49 -19.07 -2.28
N SER A 190 17.60 -19.45 -3.19
CA SER A 190 17.92 -20.33 -4.32
C SER A 190 18.06 -19.58 -5.65
N GLY A 191 17.62 -18.32 -5.73
CA GLY A 191 17.50 -17.56 -6.97
C GLY A 191 16.27 -17.91 -7.80
N SER A 192 15.47 -18.90 -7.37
CA SER A 192 14.34 -19.40 -8.16
C SER A 192 13.19 -18.39 -8.27
N LEU A 193 12.95 -17.59 -7.23
CA LEU A 193 11.92 -16.55 -7.28
C LEU A 193 12.39 -15.40 -8.17
N THR A 194 13.67 -15.03 -8.06
CA THR A 194 14.32 -14.03 -8.89
C THR A 194 14.21 -14.41 -10.36
N ASP A 195 14.52 -15.65 -10.73
CA ASP A 195 14.42 -16.14 -12.11
C ASP A 195 12.97 -16.12 -12.62
N VAL A 196 12.01 -16.57 -11.80
CA VAL A 196 10.58 -16.59 -12.16
C VAL A 196 10.04 -15.17 -12.36
N PHE A 197 10.33 -14.24 -11.46
CA PHE A 197 9.87 -12.85 -11.60
C PHE A 197 10.59 -12.12 -12.72
N THR A 198 11.88 -12.39 -12.93
CA THR A 198 12.63 -11.87 -14.06
C THR A 198 11.99 -12.31 -15.37
N TYR A 199 11.68 -13.61 -15.50
CA TYR A 199 11.02 -14.16 -16.68
C TYR A 199 9.59 -13.63 -16.89
N LYS A 200 8.85 -13.41 -15.79
CA LYS A 200 7.44 -12.97 -15.85
C LYS A 200 7.29 -11.52 -16.29
N PHE A 201 8.15 -10.63 -15.81
CA PHE A 201 7.94 -9.18 -15.94
C PHE A 201 8.89 -8.48 -16.93
N PHE A 202 9.95 -9.16 -17.38
CA PHE A 202 10.99 -8.52 -18.19
C PHE A 202 11.35 -9.36 -19.41
N SER A 203 11.53 -8.69 -20.54
CA SER A 203 12.18 -9.26 -21.71
C SER A 203 13.70 -9.08 -21.64
N LYS A 204 14.45 -9.92 -22.37
CA LYS A 204 15.92 -9.91 -22.31
C LYS A 204 16.55 -8.58 -22.78
N ASP A 205 15.88 -7.87 -23.67
CA ASP A 205 16.30 -6.58 -24.21
C ASP A 205 16.06 -5.41 -23.26
N GLN A 206 15.18 -5.56 -22.26
CA GLN A 206 14.96 -4.56 -21.20
C GLN A 206 16.02 -4.65 -20.10
N LEU A 207 16.55 -5.85 -19.83
CA LEU A 207 17.47 -6.08 -18.71
C LEU A 207 18.74 -5.24 -18.83
N GLY A 208 19.00 -4.41 -17.82
CA GLY A 208 20.16 -3.51 -17.78
C GLY A 208 19.84 -2.05 -18.10
N ASP A 209 18.59 -1.73 -18.45
CA ASP A 209 18.07 -0.37 -18.63
C ASP A 209 16.89 -0.14 -17.69
N PHE A 210 17.08 0.72 -16.69
CA PHE A 210 16.04 0.97 -15.68
C PHE A 210 14.74 1.48 -16.30
N LYS A 211 14.81 2.38 -17.28
CA LYS A 211 13.62 2.95 -17.92
C LYS A 211 12.87 1.87 -18.70
N ALA A 212 13.59 0.99 -19.39
CA ALA A 212 13.00 -0.14 -20.10
C ALA A 212 12.40 -1.18 -19.13
N MET A 213 12.98 -1.33 -17.94
CA MET A 213 12.48 -2.22 -16.87
C MET A 213 11.31 -1.62 -16.08
N THR A 214 11.12 -0.30 -16.06
CA THR A 214 10.11 0.40 -15.24
C THR A 214 8.74 -0.28 -15.20
N PRO A 215 8.10 -0.68 -16.33
CA PRO A 215 6.79 -1.33 -16.28
C PRO A 215 6.79 -2.63 -15.45
N GLY A 216 7.79 -3.49 -15.66
CA GLY A 216 7.93 -4.74 -14.92
C GLY A 216 8.28 -4.53 -13.44
N LEU A 217 9.04 -3.47 -13.13
CA LEU A 217 9.37 -3.11 -11.74
C LEU A 217 8.13 -2.63 -10.98
N ILE A 218 7.25 -1.86 -11.63
CA ILE A 218 5.98 -1.41 -11.04
C ILE A 218 5.07 -2.62 -10.76
N ASP A 219 4.93 -3.53 -11.71
CA ASP A 219 4.10 -4.72 -11.49
C ASP A 219 4.68 -5.65 -10.42
N LEU A 220 6.01 -5.82 -10.37
CA LEU A 220 6.70 -6.56 -9.33
C LEU A 220 6.42 -5.96 -7.94
N CYS A 221 6.70 -4.66 -7.75
CA CYS A 221 6.47 -3.96 -6.49
C CYS A 221 4.99 -3.98 -6.09
N GLY A 222 4.08 -3.70 -7.04
CA GLY A 222 2.65 -3.67 -6.78
C GLY A 222 2.13 -5.04 -6.33
N MET A 223 2.60 -6.11 -6.98
CA MET A 223 2.22 -7.48 -6.62
C MET A 223 2.77 -7.90 -5.26
N THR A 224 4.06 -7.67 -4.96
CA THR A 224 4.70 -8.17 -3.73
C THR A 224 4.28 -7.40 -2.48
N LEU A 225 3.94 -6.11 -2.60
CA LEU A 225 3.70 -5.23 -1.44
C LEU A 225 2.22 -4.85 -1.22
N LEU A 226 1.35 -4.96 -2.23
CA LEU A 226 -0.07 -4.56 -2.12
C LEU A 226 -1.08 -5.51 -2.75
N LYS A 227 -1.06 -5.69 -4.08
CA LYS A 227 -2.13 -6.38 -4.80
C LYS A 227 -2.35 -7.81 -4.29
N SER A 228 -1.27 -8.53 -3.97
CA SER A 228 -1.38 -9.91 -3.45
C SER A 228 -2.05 -9.98 -2.08
N CYS A 229 -1.65 -9.16 -1.10
CA CYS A 229 -2.25 -9.23 0.24
C CYS A 229 -3.73 -8.87 0.22
N ILE A 230 -4.11 -7.85 -0.58
CA ILE A 230 -5.51 -7.46 -0.81
C ILE A 230 -6.32 -8.64 -1.38
N LEU A 231 -5.82 -9.27 -2.44
CA LEU A 231 -6.49 -10.41 -3.06
C LEU A 231 -6.61 -11.61 -2.11
N GLN A 232 -5.61 -11.86 -1.26
CA GLN A 232 -5.71 -12.93 -0.26
C GLN A 232 -6.81 -12.68 0.77
N VAL A 233 -7.00 -11.44 1.22
CA VAL A 233 -8.14 -11.09 2.10
C VAL A 233 -9.46 -11.24 1.35
N ALA A 234 -9.55 -10.76 0.11
CA ALA A 234 -10.75 -10.93 -0.74
C ALA A 234 -11.13 -12.42 -0.87
N LYS A 235 -10.15 -13.29 -1.15
CA LYS A 235 -10.31 -14.75 -1.26
C LYS A 235 -10.86 -15.38 0.02
N LYS A 236 -10.49 -14.87 1.20
CA LYS A 236 -11.04 -15.36 2.46
C LYS A 236 -12.43 -14.80 2.72
N GLN A 237 -12.67 -13.52 2.47
CA GLN A 237 -13.94 -12.85 2.71
C GLN A 237 -15.07 -13.40 1.82
N PHE A 238 -14.85 -13.57 0.51
CA PHE A 238 -15.92 -14.01 -0.39
C PHE A 238 -16.45 -15.41 -0.06
N SER A 239 -15.63 -16.25 0.59
CA SER A 239 -16.06 -17.58 1.05
C SER A 239 -17.06 -17.55 2.20
N ARG A 240 -17.27 -16.38 2.83
CA ARG A 240 -18.14 -16.19 4.01
C ARG A 240 -19.22 -15.14 3.82
N ALA A 241 -18.99 -14.10 3.02
CA ALA A 241 -19.93 -13.00 2.81
C ALA A 241 -19.80 -12.37 1.41
N PRO A 242 -20.84 -11.68 0.90
CA PRO A 242 -20.78 -10.99 -0.38
C PRO A 242 -19.60 -10.03 -0.45
N THR A 243 -18.67 -10.28 -1.38
CA THR A 243 -17.44 -9.48 -1.53
C THR A 243 -17.38 -8.90 -2.93
N TYR A 244 -17.33 -7.57 -3.05
CA TYR A 244 -17.29 -6.84 -4.30
C TYR A 244 -15.85 -6.37 -4.56
N LEU A 245 -15.19 -6.98 -5.53
CA LEU A 245 -13.80 -6.68 -5.90
C LEU A 245 -13.76 -5.58 -6.97
N TYR A 246 -12.86 -4.60 -6.84
CA TYR A 246 -12.63 -3.57 -7.87
C TYR A 246 -11.15 -3.36 -8.21
N SER A 247 -10.91 -2.83 -9.39
CA SER A 247 -9.65 -2.21 -9.81
C SER A 247 -9.93 -0.81 -10.33
N PHE A 248 -9.25 0.20 -9.77
CA PHE A 248 -9.36 1.58 -10.22
C PHE A 248 -8.29 1.87 -11.28
N ASN A 249 -8.73 2.13 -12.51
CA ASN A 249 -7.89 2.21 -13.70
C ASN A 249 -8.01 3.54 -14.46
N PHE A 250 -8.84 4.47 -13.99
CA PHE A 250 -9.00 5.77 -14.62
C PHE A 250 -7.77 6.66 -14.37
N LEU A 251 -7.07 7.04 -15.46
CA LEU A 251 -5.99 8.01 -15.45
C LEU A 251 -6.55 9.41 -15.62
N GLY A 252 -6.60 10.18 -14.53
CA GLY A 252 -6.97 11.60 -14.56
C GLY A 252 -5.77 12.53 -14.63
N HIS A 253 -6.04 13.83 -14.75
CA HIS A 253 -4.98 14.85 -14.75
C HIS A 253 -4.49 15.21 -13.34
N LEU A 254 -5.30 14.92 -12.32
CA LEU A 254 -4.90 15.03 -10.91
C LEU A 254 -4.40 13.69 -10.41
N THR A 255 -3.33 13.73 -9.61
CA THR A 255 -2.72 12.54 -9.00
C THR A 255 -2.30 12.82 -7.56
N LYS A 256 -2.29 11.77 -6.76
CA LYS A 256 -1.67 11.67 -5.45
C LYS A 256 -0.36 10.87 -5.49
N PHE A 257 0.24 10.68 -6.67
CA PHE A 257 1.61 10.20 -6.75
C PHE A 257 2.54 11.16 -5.97
N GLY A 258 3.42 10.60 -5.13
CA GLY A 258 4.18 11.39 -4.15
C GLY A 258 3.34 11.94 -2.99
N TYR A 259 2.13 11.41 -2.74
CA TYR A 259 1.14 11.91 -1.78
C TYR A 259 0.70 13.36 -2.02
N GLY A 260 0.78 13.83 -3.26
CA GLY A 260 0.45 15.21 -3.64
C GLY A 260 1.63 16.18 -3.54
N GLU A 261 2.81 15.69 -3.15
CA GLU A 261 4.07 16.44 -3.22
C GLU A 261 4.81 16.18 -4.54
N ALA A 262 5.60 17.15 -4.97
CA ALA A 262 6.45 16.99 -6.15
C ALA A 262 7.55 15.96 -5.88
N VAL A 263 7.67 14.98 -6.78
CA VAL A 263 8.70 13.94 -6.74
C VAL A 263 9.48 13.93 -8.05
N ASP A 264 10.78 13.62 -7.96
CA ASP A 264 11.70 13.57 -9.09
C ASP A 264 12.13 12.12 -9.35
N TYR A 265 11.21 11.36 -9.94
CA TYR A 265 11.42 9.98 -10.36
C TYR A 265 11.50 9.90 -11.89
N PRO A 266 12.32 8.99 -12.46
CA PRO A 266 12.46 8.85 -13.91
C PRO A 266 11.28 8.07 -14.54
N PHE A 267 10.12 8.07 -13.89
CA PHE A 267 8.88 7.41 -14.31
C PHE A 267 7.66 8.16 -13.77
N SER A 268 6.53 8.06 -14.47
CA SER A 268 5.27 8.65 -14.02
C SER A 268 4.53 7.75 -13.02
N GLY A 269 3.63 8.33 -12.23
CA GLY A 269 2.79 7.59 -11.29
C GLY A 269 1.68 6.76 -11.96
N GLY A 270 1.29 7.11 -13.19
CA GLY A 270 0.08 6.59 -13.83
C GLY A 270 -1.13 6.73 -12.90
N VAL A 271 -1.95 5.68 -12.76
CA VAL A 271 -2.97 5.56 -11.72
C VAL A 271 -2.34 5.02 -10.43
N ALA A 272 -1.73 5.92 -9.67
CA ALA A 272 -0.90 5.62 -8.52
C ALA A 272 -1.71 5.15 -7.31
N HIS A 273 -1.01 4.72 -6.26
CA HIS A 273 -1.61 4.50 -4.95
C HIS A 273 -2.37 5.76 -4.48
N SER A 274 -3.56 5.58 -3.90
CA SER A 274 -4.46 6.66 -3.43
C SER A 274 -5.11 7.55 -4.51
N ASP A 275 -4.87 7.34 -5.81
CA ASP A 275 -5.51 8.15 -6.86
C ASP A 275 -7.04 7.98 -6.90
N ASP A 276 -7.56 6.84 -6.45
CA ASP A 276 -9.01 6.61 -6.31
C ASP A 276 -9.66 7.58 -5.29
N LEU A 277 -8.89 8.09 -4.32
CA LEU A 277 -9.36 9.05 -3.33
C LEU A 277 -9.64 10.44 -3.90
N VAL A 278 -9.01 10.82 -5.03
CA VAL A 278 -9.26 12.09 -5.73
C VAL A 278 -10.72 12.20 -6.16
N TYR A 279 -11.37 11.06 -6.39
CA TYR A 279 -12.74 10.96 -6.89
C TYR A 279 -13.76 10.65 -5.78
N LEU A 280 -13.31 10.48 -4.54
CA LEU A 280 -14.15 10.24 -3.36
C LEU A 280 -14.19 11.44 -2.41
N PHE A 281 -13.13 12.23 -2.35
CA PHE A 281 -12.99 13.35 -1.43
C PHE A 281 -12.56 14.63 -2.16
N PRO A 282 -13.00 15.81 -1.68
CA PRO A 282 -12.47 17.07 -2.16
C PRO A 282 -10.95 17.12 -2.00
N MET A 283 -10.25 17.64 -3.02
CA MET A 283 -8.84 17.95 -2.97
C MET A 283 -8.65 19.42 -2.61
N ASP A 284 -7.63 19.72 -1.81
CA ASP A 284 -7.29 21.11 -1.49
C ASP A 284 -6.73 21.87 -2.72
N ASN A 285 -6.09 21.13 -3.64
CA ASN A 285 -5.47 21.65 -4.85
C ASN A 285 -6.06 20.99 -6.10
N GLY A 286 -6.39 21.79 -7.12
CA GLY A 286 -6.91 21.34 -8.41
C GLY A 286 -8.44 21.25 -8.48
N THR A 287 -8.97 21.17 -9.70
CA THR A 287 -10.41 21.06 -9.96
C THR A 287 -10.67 19.96 -10.97
N LEU A 288 -11.62 19.08 -10.68
CA LEU A 288 -12.02 18.03 -11.61
C LEU A 288 -12.62 18.63 -12.90
N ASN A 289 -12.20 18.11 -14.04
CA ASN A 289 -12.85 18.40 -15.33
C ASN A 289 -14.18 17.62 -15.47
N GLU A 290 -14.89 17.79 -16.59
CA GLU A 290 -16.22 17.17 -16.79
C GLU A 290 -16.18 15.62 -16.77
N ILE A 291 -15.16 15.01 -17.35
CA ILE A 291 -14.99 13.55 -17.39
C ILE A 291 -14.71 13.05 -15.97
N GLU A 292 -13.80 13.71 -15.26
CA GLU A 292 -13.42 13.37 -13.88
C GLU A 292 -14.57 13.55 -12.90
N MET A 293 -15.37 14.61 -13.07
CA MET A 293 -16.59 14.82 -12.31
C MET A 293 -17.58 13.66 -12.52
N THR A 294 -17.66 13.14 -13.74
CA THR A 294 -18.48 11.96 -14.05
C THR A 294 -17.95 10.70 -13.34
N ILE A 295 -16.63 10.51 -13.29
CA ILE A 295 -16.01 9.41 -12.53
C ILE A 295 -16.25 9.56 -11.03
N ALA A 296 -16.05 10.75 -10.48
CA ALA A 296 -16.32 11.05 -9.07
C ALA A 296 -17.78 10.80 -8.70
N TYR A 297 -18.74 11.26 -9.51
CA TYR A 297 -20.15 10.97 -9.28
C TYR A 297 -20.43 9.46 -9.23
N ARG A 298 -19.86 8.69 -10.16
CA ARG A 298 -20.02 7.23 -10.20
C ARG A 298 -19.41 6.55 -8.96
N MET A 299 -18.19 6.94 -8.58
CA MET A 299 -17.51 6.40 -7.40
C MET A 299 -18.25 6.73 -6.12
N VAL A 300 -18.60 7.99 -5.88
CA VAL A 300 -19.37 8.39 -4.69
C VAL A 300 -20.69 7.62 -4.61
N LYS A 301 -21.39 7.45 -5.73
CA LYS A 301 -22.65 6.68 -5.78
C LYS A 301 -22.44 5.20 -5.44
N LEU A 302 -21.40 4.57 -5.98
CA LEU A 302 -21.03 3.18 -5.68
C LEU A 302 -20.73 2.97 -4.19
N TRP A 303 -19.86 3.81 -3.63
CA TRP A 303 -19.44 3.73 -2.23
C TRP A 303 -20.60 4.00 -1.26
N THR A 304 -21.43 5.02 -1.56
CA THR A 304 -22.57 5.38 -0.70
C THR A 304 -23.71 4.36 -0.79
N ASN A 305 -23.99 3.78 -1.96
CA ASN A 305 -24.93 2.67 -2.09
C ASN A 305 -24.49 1.47 -1.23
N PHE A 306 -23.21 1.11 -1.31
CA PHE A 306 -22.67 0.01 -0.53
C PHE A 306 -22.73 0.29 0.96
N ALA A 307 -22.33 1.49 1.40
CA ALA A 307 -22.43 1.88 2.80
C ALA A 307 -23.86 1.78 3.34
N ALA A 308 -24.84 2.23 2.55
CA ALA A 308 -26.26 2.23 2.94
C ALA A 308 -26.92 0.85 2.92
N LYS A 309 -26.51 -0.05 2.01
CA LYS A 309 -27.27 -1.28 1.69
C LYS A 309 -26.45 -2.58 1.67
N GLY A 310 -25.13 -2.50 1.81
CA GLY A 310 -24.23 -3.65 1.60
C GLY A 310 -24.14 -4.11 0.14
N ASN A 311 -24.68 -3.32 -0.80
CA ASN A 311 -24.69 -3.60 -2.23
C ASN A 311 -24.43 -2.30 -3.00
N PRO A 312 -23.38 -2.23 -3.84
CA PRO A 312 -23.02 -0.99 -4.56
C PRO A 312 -23.98 -0.62 -5.69
N ASN A 313 -24.89 -1.53 -6.09
CA ASN A 313 -25.83 -1.32 -7.18
C ASN A 313 -27.04 -0.45 -6.76
N PRO A 314 -27.73 0.22 -7.71
CA PRO A 314 -27.54 0.15 -9.17
C PRO A 314 -26.45 1.10 -9.69
N ILE A 315 -25.76 0.64 -10.73
CA ILE A 315 -24.98 1.49 -11.64
C ILE A 315 -25.61 1.48 -13.03
N PRO A 316 -25.53 2.58 -13.79
CA PRO A 316 -25.95 2.56 -15.19
C PRO A 316 -25.17 1.50 -15.98
N ASP A 317 -25.83 0.88 -16.96
CA ASP A 317 -25.24 0.05 -18.02
C ASP A 317 -24.61 -1.29 -17.61
N THR A 318 -24.40 -1.56 -16.32
CA THR A 318 -23.88 -2.85 -15.85
C THR A 318 -24.37 -3.19 -14.44
N VAL A 319 -24.09 -4.41 -13.99
CA VAL A 319 -24.35 -4.86 -12.61
C VAL A 319 -23.03 -5.34 -12.05
N TRP A 320 -22.57 -4.73 -10.95
CA TRP A 320 -21.39 -5.21 -10.25
C TRP A 320 -21.78 -6.41 -9.39
N LYS A 321 -21.42 -7.61 -9.85
CA LYS A 321 -21.64 -8.85 -9.11
C LYS A 321 -20.56 -9.03 -8.03
N PRO A 322 -20.90 -9.62 -6.88
CA PRO A 322 -19.89 -10.06 -5.93
C PRO A 322 -19.05 -11.20 -6.53
N MET A 323 -17.87 -11.42 -5.96
CA MET A 323 -17.00 -12.54 -6.30
C MET A 323 -17.73 -13.88 -6.12
N ASP A 324 -17.63 -14.73 -7.14
CA ASP A 324 -18.08 -16.14 -7.12
C ASP A 324 -16.91 -17.12 -7.31
N SER A 325 -15.71 -16.59 -7.54
CA SER A 325 -14.46 -17.32 -7.67
C SER A 325 -13.33 -16.62 -6.92
N SER A 326 -12.18 -17.28 -6.82
CA SER A 326 -10.99 -16.72 -6.17
C SER A 326 -10.39 -15.50 -6.87
N TYR A 327 -10.80 -15.20 -8.10
CA TYR A 327 -10.22 -14.13 -8.93
C TYR A 327 -11.26 -13.14 -9.47
N GLY A 328 -12.55 -13.33 -9.16
CA GLY A 328 -13.59 -12.42 -9.64
C GLY A 328 -15.01 -12.97 -9.51
N PRO A 329 -15.98 -12.32 -10.18
CA PRO A 329 -15.81 -11.13 -11.01
C PRO A 329 -15.34 -9.89 -10.22
N TYR A 330 -14.81 -8.90 -10.93
CA TYR A 330 -14.43 -7.60 -10.39
C TYR A 330 -14.92 -6.46 -11.29
N LEU A 331 -15.07 -5.26 -10.71
CA LEU A 331 -15.39 -4.04 -11.44
C LEU A 331 -14.12 -3.29 -11.79
N ARG A 332 -13.85 -3.13 -13.09
CA ARG A 332 -12.80 -2.21 -13.57
C ARG A 332 -13.42 -0.82 -13.71
N ILE A 333 -12.95 0.11 -12.89
CA ILE A 333 -13.40 1.50 -12.87
C ILE A 333 -12.42 2.32 -13.70
N ASP A 334 -12.80 2.58 -14.94
CA ASP A 334 -12.09 3.43 -15.89
C ASP A 334 -13.08 4.48 -16.44
N THR A 335 -12.76 5.15 -17.54
CA THR A 335 -13.66 6.01 -18.32
C THR A 335 -15.01 5.33 -18.55
N HIS A 336 -14.96 4.02 -18.84
CA HIS A 336 -16.12 3.12 -18.83
C HIS A 336 -16.00 2.08 -17.72
N ILE A 337 -17.06 1.95 -16.93
CA ILE A 337 -17.15 0.91 -15.90
C ILE A 337 -17.49 -0.41 -16.58
N THR A 338 -16.66 -1.43 -16.35
CA THR A 338 -16.87 -2.76 -16.93
C THR A 338 -16.69 -3.86 -15.91
N GLN A 339 -17.51 -4.91 -15.98
CA GLN A 339 -17.28 -6.13 -15.22
C GLN A 339 -16.27 -7.01 -15.96
N ARG A 340 -15.28 -7.49 -15.23
CA ARG A 340 -14.24 -8.41 -15.68
C ARG A 340 -14.24 -9.64 -14.76
N TYR A 341 -13.60 -10.72 -15.17
CA TYR A 341 -13.75 -12.02 -14.51
C TYR A 341 -12.48 -12.55 -13.83
N ASP A 342 -11.32 -11.96 -14.13
CA ASP A 342 -10.05 -12.39 -13.59
C ASP A 342 -9.18 -11.18 -13.22
N ILE A 343 -9.10 -10.88 -11.93
CA ILE A 343 -8.28 -9.79 -11.38
C ILE A 343 -6.78 -10.05 -11.52
N SER A 344 -6.35 -11.29 -11.77
CA SER A 344 -4.91 -11.59 -11.92
C SER A 344 -4.31 -10.93 -13.16
N CYS A 345 -5.12 -10.56 -14.15
CA CYS A 345 -4.70 -9.70 -15.26
C CYS A 345 -4.20 -8.33 -14.78
N GLU A 346 -4.75 -7.80 -13.68
CA GLU A 346 -4.33 -6.51 -13.13
C GLU A 346 -2.95 -6.59 -12.42
N PHE A 347 -2.33 -7.77 -12.30
CA PHE A 347 -1.03 -7.94 -11.63
C PHE A 347 0.16 -7.77 -12.59
N ASN A 348 -0.08 -7.79 -13.90
CA ASN A 348 0.92 -7.59 -14.96
C ASN A 348 0.51 -6.45 -15.91
N ILE A 349 -0.35 -5.55 -15.41
CA ILE A 349 -1.07 -4.59 -16.24
C ILE A 349 -0.17 -3.45 -16.73
N THR A 350 0.89 -3.12 -16.00
CA THR A 350 1.81 -2.07 -16.41
C THR A 350 2.68 -2.56 -17.56
N VAL A 351 3.12 -3.82 -17.54
CA VAL A 351 3.80 -4.47 -18.67
C VAL A 351 2.91 -4.55 -19.91
N GLU A 352 1.62 -4.87 -19.72
CA GLU A 352 0.67 -5.07 -20.83
C GLU A 352 0.14 -3.77 -21.44
N GLU A 353 -0.19 -2.77 -20.61
CA GLU A 353 -0.88 -1.55 -21.03
C GLU A 353 -0.03 -0.28 -20.87
N GLY A 354 1.13 -0.35 -20.21
CA GLY A 354 1.94 0.82 -19.86
C GLY A 354 1.29 1.73 -18.81
N LEU A 355 1.99 2.83 -18.50
CA LEU A 355 1.56 3.82 -17.52
C LEU A 355 0.52 4.83 -18.05
N GLY A 356 0.26 4.82 -19.37
CA GLY A 356 -0.48 5.86 -20.07
C GLY A 356 0.38 7.08 -20.43
N GLU A 357 -0.09 7.88 -21.38
CA GLU A 357 0.52 9.18 -21.71
C GLU A 357 0.05 10.21 -20.68
N VAL A 358 0.95 10.56 -19.76
CA VAL A 358 0.84 11.83 -19.03
C VAL A 358 1.84 12.74 -19.72
N GLU A 359 1.39 13.86 -20.29
CA GLU A 359 2.30 14.93 -20.66
C GLU A 359 3.11 15.24 -19.40
N ILE A 360 4.39 14.86 -19.42
CA ILE A 360 5.33 15.25 -18.38
C ILE A 360 5.36 16.76 -18.51
N TRP A 361 4.62 17.45 -17.64
CA TRP A 361 4.82 18.88 -17.46
C TRP A 361 6.26 18.98 -17.02
N GLU A 362 7.13 19.44 -17.93
CA GLU A 362 8.46 19.90 -17.57
C GLU A 362 8.24 20.95 -16.49
N SER A 363 8.33 20.54 -15.23
CA SER A 363 8.41 21.48 -14.12
C SER A 363 9.66 22.29 -14.41
N ALA A 364 9.43 23.55 -14.77
CA ALA A 364 10.46 24.53 -15.06
C ALA A 364 11.63 24.36 -14.09
N SER A 365 12.83 24.30 -14.66
CA SER A 365 14.13 24.40 -14.00
C SER A 365 14.08 25.14 -12.66
N ALA A 366 14.14 24.41 -11.55
CA ALA A 366 14.26 25.00 -10.23
C ALA A 366 14.99 24.08 -9.25
N GLY A 367 16.32 24.11 -9.32
CA GLY A 367 17.22 23.78 -8.21
C GLY A 367 17.37 22.29 -7.90
N HIS A 368 18.61 21.85 -7.73
CA HIS A 368 18.90 20.58 -7.05
C HIS A 368 18.16 20.54 -5.71
N ILE A 369 17.06 19.79 -5.65
CA ILE A 369 16.40 19.49 -4.38
C ILE A 369 17.37 18.61 -3.60
N ASN A 370 17.74 19.11 -2.43
CA ASN A 370 18.75 18.50 -1.57
C ASN A 370 18.37 17.03 -1.28
N PRO A 371 19.29 16.05 -1.37
CA PRO A 371 19.00 14.64 -1.04
C PRO A 371 18.40 14.44 0.36
N SER A 372 18.61 15.38 1.30
CA SER A 372 17.93 15.38 2.60
C SER A 372 16.43 15.70 2.58
N PHE A 373 15.89 16.26 1.49
CA PHE A 373 14.45 16.49 1.29
C PHE A 373 13.75 15.25 0.70
N GLN A 374 14.41 14.46 -0.16
CA GLN A 374 13.89 13.17 -0.63
C GLN A 374 13.83 12.12 0.51
N ILE A 375 14.81 12.16 1.42
CA ILE A 375 14.80 11.40 2.70
C ILE A 375 13.54 11.69 3.53
N ILE A 376 13.07 12.95 3.50
CA ILE A 376 11.86 13.36 4.24
C ILE A 376 10.63 12.73 3.59
N ILE A 377 10.53 12.65 2.26
CA ILE A 377 9.38 12.02 1.58
C ILE A 377 9.41 10.48 1.71
N PHE A 378 10.57 9.83 1.58
CA PHE A 378 10.73 8.38 1.78
C PHE A 378 10.32 7.94 3.18
N LEU A 379 10.71 8.71 4.20
CA LEU A 379 10.37 8.39 5.59
C LEU A 379 8.96 8.90 5.95
N LEU A 380 8.54 10.10 5.52
CA LEU A 380 7.17 10.59 5.72
C LEU A 380 6.12 9.73 5.02
N SER A 381 6.41 9.12 3.89
CA SER A 381 5.48 8.19 3.23
C SER A 381 5.37 6.82 3.94
N LEU A 382 6.33 6.47 4.78
CA LEU A 382 6.20 5.40 5.79
C LEU A 382 5.46 5.89 7.06
N PHE A 383 5.28 7.20 7.25
CA PHE A 383 4.69 7.83 8.44
C PHE A 383 3.30 8.46 8.24
N ILE A 384 2.85 8.64 6.99
CA ILE A 384 1.51 9.12 6.63
C ILE A 384 0.80 7.96 5.93
N VAL A 385 0.41 6.99 6.74
CA VAL A 385 -0.37 5.80 6.39
C VAL A 385 -1.56 5.74 7.33
#